data_AF-A0A533BE52-F1
#
_entry.id   AF-A0A533BE52-F1
#
_cell.length_a   1.000
_cell.length_b   1.000
_cell.length_c   1.000
_cell.angle_alpha   90.00
_cell.angle_beta   90.00
_cell.angle_gamma   90.00
#
_symmetry.space_group_name_H-M   'P 1'
#
loop_
_entity.id
_entity.type
_entity.pdbx_description
1 polymer ?
#
loop_
_entity_poly.entity_id
_entity_poly.type
_entity_poly.pdbx_seq_one_letter_code
_entity_poly.pdbx_strand_id
1 'polypeptide(L)' 'MASQAPVTDRILGAVRHTHGCDLDTLAESVPELTWNQVFLEIDRLSRQGEILVTCSAGGRYMIQLPEHTKDSTTHNILP' A
#
# COMPACT_ATOMS: atom_id res chain seq x y z
N MET A 1 -11.63 -21.41 -1.62
CA MET A 1 -11.41 -19.97 -1.83
C MET A 1 -10.59 -19.49 -0.66
N ALA A 2 -9.30 -19.19 -0.86
CA ALA A 2 -8.50 -18.61 0.20
C ALA A 2 -9.06 -17.21 0.48
N SER A 3 -9.40 -16.91 1.73
CA SER A 3 -9.88 -15.61 2.15
C SER A 3 -8.88 -14.55 1.65
N GLN A 4 -9.34 -13.51 0.93
CA GLN A 4 -8.46 -12.43 0.45
C GLN A 4 -8.09 -11.44 1.57
N ALA A 5 -8.95 -11.28 2.58
CA ALA A 5 -8.69 -10.48 3.77
C ALA A 5 -7.30 -10.70 4.41
N PRO A 6 -6.82 -11.93 4.67
CA PRO A 6 -5.49 -12.14 5.23
C PRO A 6 -4.34 -11.74 4.30
N VAL A 7 -4.54 -11.66 2.98
CA VAL A 7 -3.52 -11.16 2.04
C VAL A 7 -3.46 -9.64 2.11
N THR A 8 -4.63 -8.98 2.05
CA THR A 8 -4.77 -7.53 2.15
C THR A 8 -4.16 -6.99 3.44
N ASP A 9 -4.52 -7.59 4.58
CA ASP A 9 -4.06 -7.12 5.90
C ASP A 9 -2.53 -7.21 6.04
N ARG A 10 -1.94 -8.27 5.49
CA ARG A 10 -0.47 -8.45 5.50
C ARG A 10 0.24 -7.43 4.63
N ILE A 11 -0.25 -7.20 3.41
CA ILE A 11 0.33 -6.23 2.49
C ILE A 11 0.22 -4.82 3.05
N LEU A 12 -0.97 -4.41 3.51
CA LEU A 12 -1.16 -3.08 4.10
C LEU A 12 -0.34 -2.93 5.38
N GLY A 13 -0.24 -3.96 6.22
CA GLY A 13 0.61 -3.97 7.42
C GLY A 13 2.08 -3.75 7.09
N ALA A 14 2.60 -4.45 6.07
CA ALA A 14 3.98 -4.30 5.61
C ALA A 14 4.26 -2.90 5.07
N VAL A 15 3.41 -2.38 4.17
CA VAL A 15 3.58 -1.03 3.59
C VAL A 15 3.49 0.07 4.67
N ARG A 16 2.63 -0.11 5.69
CA ARG A 16 2.55 0.78 6.86
C ARG A 16 3.85 0.80 7.66
N HIS A 17 4.46 -0.36 7.86
CA HIS A 17 5.67 -0.49 8.67
C HIS A 17 6.90 0.13 7.99
N THR A 18 6.98 0.03 6.66
CA THR A 18 8.12 0.54 5.89
C THR A 18 8.02 2.01 5.52
N HIS A 19 6.87 2.66 5.77
CA HIS A 19 6.55 4.01 5.23
C HIS A 19 6.65 4.08 3.70
N GLY A 20 6.45 2.94 3.05
CA GLY A 20 6.63 2.77 1.62
C GLY A 20 7.90 2.00 1.26
N CYS A 21 7.79 1.16 0.23
CA CYS A 21 8.87 0.28 -0.21
C CYS A 21 8.70 -0.07 -1.69
N ASP A 22 9.76 -0.55 -2.34
CA ASP A 22 9.60 -1.16 -3.66
C ASP A 22 8.91 -2.53 -3.58
N LEU A 23 8.42 -2.99 -4.74
CA LEU A 23 7.66 -4.25 -4.85
C LEU A 23 8.49 -5.48 -4.42
N ASP A 24 9.80 -5.48 -4.71
CA ASP A 24 10.69 -6.59 -4.35
C ASP A 24 10.84 -6.67 -2.83
N THR A 25 11.16 -5.55 -2.18
CA THR A 25 11.25 -5.41 -0.72
C THR A 25 9.94 -5.79 -0.04
N LEU A 26 8.80 -5.39 -0.63
CA LEU A 26 7.50 -5.75 -0.10
C LEU A 26 7.32 -7.26 -0.09
N ALA A 27 7.58 -7.97 -1.19
CA ALA A 27 7.38 -9.41 -1.22
C ALA A 27 8.32 -10.17 -0.26
N GLU A 28 9.56 -9.68 -0.08
CA GLU A 28 10.50 -10.21 0.90
C GLU A 28 9.97 -10.06 2.35
N SER A 29 9.21 -9.00 2.64
CA SER A 29 8.60 -8.78 3.95
C SER A 29 7.39 -9.68 4.25
N VAL A 30 6.82 -10.33 3.23
CA VAL A 30 5.66 -11.23 3.34
C VAL A 30 5.95 -12.60 2.70
N PRO A 31 6.94 -13.36 3.22
CA PRO A 31 7.44 -14.60 2.58
C PRO A 31 6.37 -15.71 2.46
N GLU A 32 5.29 -15.60 3.24
CA GLU A 32 4.17 -16.53 3.22
C GLU A 32 3.22 -16.35 2.03
N LEU A 33 3.40 -15.26 1.27
CA LEU A 33 2.62 -14.97 0.08
C LEU A 33 3.46 -15.28 -1.15
N THR A 34 2.81 -15.85 -2.16
CA THR A 34 3.44 -16.00 -3.48
C THR A 34 3.55 -14.64 -4.17
N TRP A 35 4.56 -14.47 -5.02
CA TRP A 35 4.72 -13.25 -5.82
C TRP A 35 3.45 -12.87 -6.59
N ASN A 36 2.74 -13.86 -7.13
CA ASN A 36 1.49 -13.63 -7.86
C ASN A 36 0.37 -13.10 -6.94
N GLN A 37 0.27 -13.59 -5.70
CA GLN A 37 -0.69 -13.04 -4.73
C GLN A 37 -0.36 -11.60 -4.36
N VAL A 38 0.92 -11.28 -4.15
CA VAL A 38 1.36 -9.92 -3.89
C VAL A 38 1.04 -9.01 -5.08
N PHE A 39 1.44 -9.39 -6.29
CA PHE A 39 1.22 -8.59 -7.49
C PHE A 39 -0.26 -8.32 -7.76
N LEU A 40 -1.12 -9.36 -7.73
CA LEU A 40 -2.54 -9.22 -7.97
C LEU A 40 -3.22 -8.35 -6.91
N GLU A 41 -2.82 -8.50 -5.66
CA GLU A 41 -3.42 -7.73 -4.58
C GLU A 41 -2.96 -6.27 -4.59
N ILE A 42 -1.70 -6.00 -4.97
CA ILE A 42 -1.21 -4.64 -5.20
C ILE A 42 -1.93 -3.97 -6.37
N ASP A 43 -2.12 -4.65 -7.51
CA ASP A 43 -2.92 -4.11 -8.63
C ASP A 43 -4.36 -3.81 -8.18
N ARG A 44 -4.99 -4.73 -7.44
CA ARG A 44 -6.35 -4.55 -6.89
C ARG A 44 -6.45 -3.33 -5.99
N LEU A 45 -5.57 -3.21 -4.99
CA LEU A 45 -5.55 -2.11 -4.03
C LEU A 45 -5.22 -0.77 -4.71
N SER A 46 -4.33 -0.78 -5.70
CA SER A 46 -3.97 0.42 -6.45
C SER A 46 -5.16 0.94 -7.26
N ARG A 47 -5.93 0.05 -7.91
CA ARG A 47 -7.16 0.41 -8.63
C ARG A 47 -8.26 0.93 -7.71
N GLN A 48 -8.26 0.52 -6.44
CA GLN A 48 -9.19 1.02 -5.43
C GLN A 48 -8.72 2.33 -4.77
N GLY A 49 -7.48 2.77 -5.05
CA GLY A 49 -6.89 3.95 -4.42
C GLY A 49 -6.47 3.72 -2.96
N GLU A 50 -6.41 2.47 -2.50
CA GLU A 50 -5.96 2.13 -1.13
C GLU A 50 -4.44 2.17 -1.00
N ILE A 51 -3.72 2.03 -2.12
CA ILE A 51 -2.27 2.21 -2.23
C ILE A 51 -1.92 3.00 -3.48
N LEU A 52 -0.80 3.70 -3.43
CA LEU A 52 -0.19 4.39 -4.55
C LEU A 52 0.99 3.56 -5.06
N VAL A 53 1.01 3.31 -6.36
CA VAL A 53 2.14 2.68 -7.05
C VAL A 53 2.73 3.71 -7.99
N THR A 54 4.01 4.04 -7.81
CA THR A 54 4.72 5.02 -8.63
C THR A 54 5.96 4.40 -9.25
N CYS A 55 6.27 4.76 -10.50
CA CYS A 55 7.51 4.35 -11.14
C CYS A 55 8.60 5.38 -10.83
N SER A 56 9.64 4.96 -10.11
CA SER A 56 10.81 5.79 -9.80
C SER A 56 11.77 5.82 -10.99
N ALA A 57 12.64 6.83 -11.05
CA ALA A 57 13.58 7.09 -12.15
C ALA A 57 14.60 5.95 -12.44
N GLY A 58 14.61 4.89 -11.62
CA GLY A 58 15.40 3.67 -11.84
C GLY A 58 14.59 2.46 -12.33
N GLY A 59 13.34 2.63 -12.79
CA GLY A 59 12.47 1.53 -13.21
C GLY A 59 11.92 0.68 -12.07
N ARG A 60 12.04 1.17 -10.82
CA ARG A 60 11.49 0.51 -9.63
C ARG A 60 10.08 1.02 -9.36
N TYR A 61 9.19 0.10 -9.04
CA TYR A 61 7.83 0.41 -8.60
C TYR A 61 7.82 0.60 -7.09
N MET A 62 7.59 1.84 -6.66
CA MET A 62 7.44 2.21 -5.26
C MET A 62 5.97 2.11 -4.86
N ILE A 63 5.72 1.48 -3.73
CA ILE A 63 4.40 1.25 -3.16
C ILE A 63 4.32 2.05 -1.87
N GLN A 64 3.29 2.86 -1.74
CA GLN A 64 3.05 3.69 -0.56
C GLN A 64 1.56 3.74 -0.25
N LEU A 65 1.21 4.08 0.99
CA LEU A 65 -0.18 4.43 1.29
C LEU A 65 -0.45 5.84 0.75
N PRO A 66 -1.69 6.13 0.32
CA PRO A 66 -2.10 7.50 0.09
C PRO A 66 -1.87 8.29 1.38
N GLU A 67 -1.23 9.45 1.28
CA GLU A 67 -1.26 10.38 2.38
C GLU A 67 -2.71 10.73 2.62
N HIS A 68 -3.26 10.29 3.75
CA HIS A 68 -4.56 10.75 4.19
C HIS A 68 -4.35 12.20 4.59
N THR A 69 -4.48 13.13 3.63
CA THR A 69 -4.66 14.53 3.96
C THR A 69 -5.85 14.54 4.91
N LYS A 70 -5.58 14.82 6.18
CA LYS A 70 -6.64 15.23 7.08
C LYS A 70 -7.06 16.60 6.59
N ASP A 71 -7.87 16.66 5.55
CA ASP A 71 -8.83 17.75 5.38
C ASP A 71 -9.91 17.58 6.45
N SER A 72 -9.47 17.60 7.72
CA SER A 72 -10.33 17.97 8.82
C SER A 72 -10.36 19.48 8.80
N THR A 73 -11.26 20.00 7.96
CA THR A 73 -11.84 21.33 8.04
C THR A 73 -12.29 21.57 9.49
N THR A 74 -11.39 22.03 10.34
CA THR A 74 -11.78 22.65 11.61
C THR A 74 -11.84 24.13 11.35
N HIS A 75 -12.98 24.54 10.79
CA HIS A 75 -13.51 25.86 11.05
C HIS A 75 -13.49 26.04 12.58
N ASN A 76 -12.65 26.93 13.10
CA ASN A 76 -12.90 27.56 14.38
C ASN A 76 -12.51 29.03 14.28
N ILE A 77 -13.58 29.81 14.08
CA ILE A 77 -13.66 31.24 14.23
C ILE A 77 -13.58 31.59 15.74
N LEU A 78 -13.10 32.81 16.01
CA LEU A 78 -13.35 33.72 17.16
C LEU A 78 -12.21 33.81 18.22
N PRO A 79 -12.00 35.00 18.86
CA PRO A 79 -12.71 36.27 18.74
C PRO A 79 -11.93 37.50 18.27
#